data_AF-A0ABD6C653-F1
#
_entry.id   AF-A0ABD6C653-F1
#
_cell.length_a   1.000
_cell.length_b   1.000
_cell.length_c   1.000
_cell.angle_alpha   90.00
_cell.angle_beta   90.00
_cell.angle_gamma   90.00
#
_symmetry.space_group_name_H-M   'P 1'
#
loop_
_entity.id
_entity.type
_entity.pdbx_description
1 polymer ?
#
loop_
_entity_poly.entity_id
_entity_poly.type
_entity_poly.pdbx_seq_one_letter_code
_entity_poly.pdbx_strand_id
1 'polypeptide(L)'
;MASTAAGVGVSGSSRNTAFAAIAHVLALFAWIAGPLVIYVVTEDAFVRENARNAINWQICFAIYSFVALTVAFALAGIGFLVFPALGVVNTVLVVIGAVKAAGGETWDYPLTIDLL
;
A
#
# COMPACT_ATOMS: atom_id res chain seq x y z
N MET A 1 16.51 31.51 -39.51
CA MET A 1 16.22 30.07 -39.53
C MET A 1 15.45 29.75 -38.25
N ALA A 2 14.20 29.35 -38.40
CA ALA A 2 13.34 28.88 -37.31
C ALA A 2 13.72 27.44 -36.91
N SER A 3 13.06 26.91 -35.86
CA SER A 3 13.19 25.58 -35.26
C SER A 3 14.22 25.52 -34.12
N THR A 4 13.92 25.16 -32.87
CA THR A 4 12.80 24.37 -32.35
C THR A 4 12.58 24.76 -30.89
N ALA A 5 11.43 25.35 -30.56
CA ALA A 5 10.87 25.26 -29.23
C ALA A 5 10.47 23.79 -29.03
N ALA A 6 11.30 23.04 -28.31
CA ALA A 6 10.90 21.73 -27.80
C ALA A 6 9.85 21.99 -26.74
N GLY A 7 8.59 21.95 -27.17
CA GLY A 7 7.45 21.92 -26.26
C GLY A 7 7.66 20.77 -25.28
N VAL A 8 7.85 21.13 -24.02
CA VAL A 8 7.66 20.21 -22.91
C VAL A 8 6.19 19.83 -22.97
N GLY A 9 5.93 18.67 -23.57
CA GLY A 9 4.60 18.11 -23.68
C GLY A 9 4.01 17.97 -22.29
N VAL A 10 2.99 18.78 -22.01
CA VAL A 10 1.99 18.47 -21.02
C VAL A 10 1.35 17.16 -21.46
N SER A 11 1.67 16.07 -20.78
CA SER A 11 0.90 14.82 -20.93
C SER A 11 0.78 14.13 -19.58
N GLY A 12 -0.36 14.31 -18.95
CA GLY A 12 -0.78 13.52 -17.81
C GLY A 12 -2.06 14.11 -17.24
N SER A 13 -3.17 13.40 -17.35
CA SER A 13 -4.32 13.61 -16.47
C SER A 13 -3.80 13.87 -15.05
N SER A 14 -4.31 14.90 -14.36
CA SER A 14 -3.95 15.18 -12.97
C SER A 14 -4.46 14.01 -12.11
N ARG A 15 -3.70 12.92 -12.06
CA ARG A 15 -4.02 11.72 -11.27
C ARG A 15 -4.21 12.15 -9.83
N ASN A 16 -5.19 11.56 -9.15
CA ASN A 16 -5.50 11.91 -7.76
C ASN A 16 -4.48 11.29 -6.78
N THR A 17 -3.22 11.76 -6.83
CA THR A 17 -2.09 11.22 -6.05
C THR A 17 -2.32 11.32 -4.55
N ALA A 18 -2.95 12.40 -4.09
CA ALA A 18 -3.32 12.56 -2.69
C ALA A 18 -4.28 11.46 -2.23
N PHE A 19 -5.31 11.16 -3.02
CA PHE A 19 -6.31 10.15 -2.67
C PHE A 19 -5.72 8.73 -2.74
N ALA A 20 -4.82 8.47 -3.69
CA ALA A 20 -4.04 7.23 -3.74
C ALA A 20 -3.13 7.06 -2.50
N ALA A 21 -2.43 8.11 -2.08
CA ALA A 21 -1.60 8.07 -0.87
C ALA A 21 -2.45 7.85 0.40
N ILE A 22 -3.64 8.46 0.47
CA ILE A 22 -4.58 8.25 1.59
C ILE A 22 -5.01 6.78 1.67
N ALA A 23 -5.13 6.05 0.56
CA ALA A 23 -5.45 4.62 0.60
C ALA A 23 -4.42 3.81 1.41
N HIS A 24 -3.13 4.07 1.22
CA HIS A 24 -2.08 3.46 2.02
C HIS A 24 -2.10 3.94 3.48
N VAL A 25 -2.28 5.24 3.72
CA VAL A 25 -2.34 5.78 5.09
C VAL A 25 -3.50 5.16 5.88
N LEU A 26 -4.68 5.06 5.27
CA LEU A 26 -5.83 4.42 5.92
C LEU A 26 -5.61 2.92 6.14
N ALA A 27 -4.77 2.25 5.34
CA ALA A 27 -4.39 0.87 5.59
C ALA A 27 -3.65 0.69 6.93
N LEU A 28 -2.93 1.73 7.40
CA LEU A 28 -2.25 1.71 8.69
C LEU A 28 -3.22 1.95 9.87
N PHE A 29 -4.14 2.91 9.74
CA PHE A 29 -4.99 3.37 10.84
C PHE A 29 -6.37 2.68 10.91
N ALA A 30 -6.91 2.29 9.76
CA ALA A 30 -8.21 1.64 9.63
C ALA A 30 -8.09 0.20 9.11
N TRP A 31 -6.87 -0.34 9.07
CA TRP A 31 -6.57 -1.67 8.56
C TRP A 31 -7.17 -1.85 7.15
N ILE A 32 -7.70 -3.02 6.80
CA ILE A 32 -8.28 -3.31 5.48
C ILE A 32 -9.51 -2.44 5.16
N ALA A 33 -10.26 -1.97 6.15
CA ALA A 33 -11.48 -1.20 5.92
C ALA A 33 -11.21 0.15 5.25
N GLY A 34 -10.09 0.78 5.61
CA GLY A 34 -9.63 2.05 5.05
C GLY A 34 -9.49 2.05 3.51
N PRO A 35 -8.54 1.29 2.95
CA PRO A 35 -8.37 1.19 1.51
C PRO A 35 -9.55 0.48 0.83
N LEU A 36 -10.28 -0.41 1.51
CA LEU A 36 -11.47 -1.06 0.93
C LEU A 36 -12.58 -0.05 0.58
N VAL A 37 -12.86 0.91 1.47
CA VAL A 37 -13.83 1.98 1.18
C VAL A 37 -13.39 2.77 -0.06
N ILE A 38 -12.09 3.12 -0.15
CA ILE A 38 -11.56 3.84 -1.31
C ILE A 38 -11.67 2.99 -2.58
N TYR A 39 -11.28 1.71 -2.51
CA TYR A 39 -11.32 0.77 -3.64
C TYR A 39 -12.72 0.64 -4.24
N VAL A 40 -13.76 0.63 -3.41
CA VAL A 40 -15.16 0.52 -3.85
C VAL A 40 -15.70 1.85 -4.39
N VAL A 41 -15.37 2.98 -3.76
CA VAL A 41 -15.97 4.29 -4.07
C VAL A 41 -15.26 5.05 -5.20
N THR A 42 -13.96 4.84 -5.39
CA THR A 42 -13.21 5.61 -6.39
C THR A 42 -13.49 5.14 -7.82
N GLU A 43 -13.64 6.06 -8.76
CA GLU A 43 -13.69 5.78 -10.21
C GLU A 43 -12.33 6.02 -10.89
N ASP A 44 -11.34 6.56 -10.16
CA ASP A 44 -9.99 6.79 -10.67
C ASP A 44 -9.20 5.48 -10.65
N ALA A 45 -8.84 4.97 -11.83
CA ALA A 45 -8.09 3.71 -11.97
C ALA A 45 -6.77 3.71 -11.19
N PHE A 46 -6.05 4.85 -11.14
CA PHE A 46 -4.79 4.96 -10.41
C PHE A 46 -5.00 4.87 -8.89
N VAL A 47 -6.06 5.51 -8.38
CA VAL A 47 -6.42 5.39 -6.97
C VAL A 47 -6.86 3.96 -6.66
N ARG A 48 -7.69 3.37 -7.53
CA ARG A 48 -8.21 2.00 -7.37
C ARG A 48 -7.07 0.98 -7.29
N GLU A 49 -6.05 1.11 -8.13
CA GLU A 49 -4.87 0.24 -8.13
C GLU A 49 -4.06 0.38 -6.83
N ASN A 50 -3.81 1.60 -6.34
CA ASN A 50 -3.12 1.80 -5.06
C ASN A 50 -3.94 1.26 -3.87
N ALA A 51 -5.26 1.45 -3.89
CA ALA A 51 -6.15 0.88 -2.88
C ALA A 51 -6.14 -0.65 -2.91
N ARG A 52 -6.15 -1.26 -4.09
CA ARG A 52 -6.01 -2.71 -4.28
C ARG A 52 -4.70 -3.24 -3.71
N ASN A 53 -3.59 -2.58 -4.01
CA ASN A 53 -2.27 -2.97 -3.49
C ASN A 53 -2.20 -2.87 -1.96
N ALA A 54 -2.79 -1.82 -1.39
CA ALA A 54 -2.90 -1.68 0.06
C ALA A 54 -3.77 -2.78 0.71
N ILE A 55 -4.88 -3.17 0.07
CA ILE A 55 -5.74 -4.27 0.53
C ILE A 55 -4.99 -5.61 0.48
N ASN A 56 -4.38 -5.94 -0.67
CA ASN A 56 -3.60 -7.17 -0.85
C ASN A 56 -2.50 -7.27 0.22
N TRP A 57 -1.80 -6.18 0.50
CA TRP A 57 -0.80 -6.12 1.57
C TRP A 57 -1.40 -6.39 2.95
N GLN A 58 -2.51 -5.75 3.32
CA GLN A 58 -3.11 -5.97 4.64
C GLN A 58 -3.62 -7.41 4.83
N ILE A 59 -4.08 -8.07 3.75
CA ILE A 59 -4.45 -9.49 3.78
C ILE A 59 -3.20 -10.36 3.98
N CYS A 60 -2.15 -10.17 3.17
CA CYS A 60 -0.90 -10.93 3.31
C CYS A 60 -0.25 -10.72 4.69
N PHE A 61 -0.21 -9.48 5.16
CA PHE A 61 0.33 -9.14 6.48
C PHE A 61 -0.48 -9.78 7.62
N ALA A 62 -1.82 -9.85 7.49
CA ALA A 62 -2.65 -10.57 8.45
C ALA A 62 -2.34 -12.07 8.47
N ILE A 63 -2.12 -12.69 7.31
CA ILE A 63 -1.70 -14.09 7.20
C ILE A 63 -0.33 -14.29 7.87
N TYR A 64 0.64 -13.42 7.61
CA TYR A 64 1.97 -13.48 8.26
C TYR A 64 1.88 -13.33 9.77
N SER A 65 1.04 -12.41 10.24
CA SER A 65 0.79 -12.20 11.66
C SER A 65 0.13 -13.42 12.31
N PHE A 66 -0.78 -14.10 11.61
CA PHE A 66 -1.42 -15.31 12.11
C PHE A 66 -0.44 -16.49 12.19
N VAL A 67 0.39 -16.69 11.18
CA VAL A 67 1.46 -17.73 11.21
C VAL A 67 2.44 -17.44 12.35
N ALA A 68 2.88 -16.19 12.49
CA ALA A 68 3.75 -15.78 13.59
C ALA A 68 3.11 -16.01 14.96
N LEU A 69 1.80 -15.76 15.09
CA LEU A 69 1.04 -16.05 16.31
C LEU A 69 1.04 -17.55 16.64
N THR A 70 0.78 -18.42 15.66
CA THR A 70 0.81 -19.87 15.85
C THR A 70 2.19 -20.34 16.32
N VAL A 71 3.26 -19.86 15.69
CA VAL A 71 4.63 -20.18 16.07
C VAL A 71 4.96 -19.65 17.48
N ALA A 72 4.50 -18.45 17.83
CA ALA A 72 4.73 -17.87 19.15
C ALA A 72 4.12 -18.71 20.29
N PHE A 73 2.90 -19.23 20.09
CA PHE A 73 2.28 -20.15 21.04
C PHE A 73 3.02 -21.49 21.15
N ALA A 74 3.49 -22.04 20.02
CA ALA A 74 4.28 -23.26 20.01
C ALA A 74 5.62 -23.13 20.78
N LEU A 75 6.21 -21.92 20.79
CA LEU A 75 7.47 -21.60 21.47
C LEU A 75 7.29 -21.06 22.91
N ALA A 76 6.19 -21.42 23.58
CA ALA A 76 5.88 -21.02 24.96
C ALA A 76 5.96 -19.49 25.21
N GLY A 77 5.64 -18.69 24.19
CA GLY A 77 5.56 -17.24 24.28
C GLY A 77 6.84 -16.46 23.97
N ILE A 78 8.00 -17.11 23.83
CA ILE A 78 9.24 -16.42 23.39
C ILE A 78 9.07 -15.82 21.99
N GLY A 79 8.27 -16.46 21.14
CA GLY A 79 7.99 -15.96 19.79
C GLY A 79 7.22 -14.64 19.74
N PHE A 80 6.64 -14.14 20.84
CA PHE A 80 5.96 -12.83 20.83
C PHE A 80 6.90 -11.66 20.53
N LEU A 81 8.22 -11.84 20.69
CA LEU A 81 9.23 -10.84 20.33
C LEU A 81 9.24 -10.50 18.81
N VAL A 82 8.58 -11.31 17.97
CA VAL A 82 8.48 -11.06 16.53
C VAL A 82 7.45 -9.97 16.17
N PHE A 83 6.44 -9.72 17.02
CA PHE A 83 5.35 -8.79 16.69
C PHE A 83 5.78 -7.34 16.55
N PRO A 84 6.68 -6.78 17.40
CA PRO A 84 7.23 -5.45 17.16
C PRO A 84 7.93 -5.33 15.80
N ALA A 85 8.68 -6.35 15.39
CA ALA A 85 9.35 -6.36 14.08
C ALA A 85 8.33 -6.38 12.93
N LEU A 86 7.27 -7.20 13.03
CA LEU A 86 6.17 -7.20 12.05
C LEU A 86 5.47 -5.83 11.97
N GLY A 87 5.21 -5.18 13.11
CA GLY A 87 4.63 -3.84 13.17
C GLY A 87 5.50 -2.80 12.45
N VAL A 88 6.82 -2.85 12.65
CA VAL A 88 7.77 -1.97 11.94
C VAL A 88 7.77 -2.25 10.45
N VAL A 89 7.83 -3.52 10.02
CA VAL A 89 7.79 -3.90 8.60
C VAL A 89 6.52 -3.38 7.92
N ASN A 90 5.35 -3.60 8.54
CA ASN A 90 4.08 -3.08 8.03
C ASN A 90 4.09 -1.56 7.90
N THR A 91 4.52 -0.86 8.95
CA THR A 91 4.56 0.60 8.96
C THR A 91 5.47 1.14 7.86
N VAL A 92 6.70 0.61 7.74
CA VAL A 92 7.67 1.06 6.74
C VAL A 92 7.14 0.82 5.33
N LEU A 93 6.62 -0.37 5.03
CA LEU A 93 6.13 -0.68 3.69
C LEU A 93 4.89 0.14 3.32
N VAL A 94 4.00 0.41 4.27
CA VAL A 94 2.84 1.28 4.04
C VAL A 94 3.27 2.73 3.79
N VAL A 95 4.25 3.24 4.53
CA VAL A 95 4.81 4.57 4.30
C VAL A 95 5.45 4.67 2.91
N ILE A 96 6.21 3.65 2.48
CA ILE A 96 6.79 3.61 1.13
C ILE A 96 5.69 3.65 0.07
N GLY A 97 4.63 2.85 0.24
CA GLY A 97 3.48 2.86 -0.66
C GLY A 97 2.84 4.25 -0.75
N ALA A 98 2.61 4.91 0.41
CA ALA A 98 2.03 6.24 0.45
C ALA A 98 2.93 7.29 -0.25
N VAL A 99 4.24 7.26 -0.03
CA VAL A 99 5.20 8.18 -0.66
C VAL A 99 5.25 7.97 -2.17
N LYS A 100 5.24 6.72 -2.65
CA LYS A 100 5.22 6.40 -4.08
C LYS A 100 3.91 6.84 -4.75
N ALA A 101 2.78 6.56 -4.11
CA ALA A 101 1.47 7.01 -4.58
C ALA A 101 1.39 8.55 -4.68
N ALA A 102 1.95 9.27 -3.70
CA ALA A 102 2.06 10.73 -3.74
C ALA A 102 2.92 11.23 -4.91
N GLY A 103 3.96 10.47 -5.29
CA GLY A 103 4.79 10.71 -6.47
C GLY A 103 4.15 10.27 -7.81
N GLY A 104 2.94 9.69 -7.79
CA GLY A 104 2.29 9.18 -8.98
C GLY A 104 2.83 7.83 -9.46
N GLU A 105 3.36 7.01 -8.57
CA GLU A 105 3.72 5.61 -8.83
C GLU A 105 2.76 4.67 -8.11
N THR A 106 2.46 3.52 -8.70
CA THR A 106 1.86 2.40 -7.97
C THR A 106 2.97 1.61 -7.27
N TRP A 107 2.65 1.07 -6.09
CA TRP A 107 3.61 0.30 -5.30
C TRP A 107 3.10 -1.11 -5.06
N ASP A 108 3.83 -2.09 -5.60
CA ASP A 108 3.62 -3.49 -5.29
C ASP A 108 4.40 -3.84 -4.03
N TYR A 109 3.67 -4.27 -3.01
CA TYR A 109 4.29 -4.63 -1.75
C TYR A 109 5.12 -5.92 -1.92
N PRO A 110 6.33 -5.97 -1.35
CA PRO A 110 7.15 -7.17 -1.42
C PRO A 110 6.44 -8.32 -0.71
N LEU A 111 6.64 -9.55 -1.21
CA LEU A 111 5.98 -10.75 -0.67
C LEU A 111 4.46 -10.55 -0.57
N THR A 112 3.83 -10.00 -1.60
CA THR A 112 2.37 -9.86 -1.64
C THR A 112 1.84 -10.65 -2.82
N ILE A 113 0.80 -11.43 -2.56
CA ILE A 113 0.08 -12.15 -3.61
C ILE A 113 -1.03 -11.24 -4.09
N ASP A 114 -1.26 -11.27 -5.39
CA ASP A 114 -2.35 -10.53 -5.98
C ASP A 114 -3.68 -11.29 -5.86
N LEU A 115 -4.60 -10.77 -5.04
CA LEU A 115 -5.85 -11.46 -4.68
C LEU A 115 -7.13 -10.83 -5.25
N LEU A 116 -7.11 -9.51 -5.43
CA LEU A 116 -8.19 -8.73 -6.04
C LEU A 116 -7.96 -8.53 -7.54
#